data_AF-E2AWJ8-F1
#
_entry.id   AF-E2AWJ8-F1
#
_cell.length_a   1.000
_cell.length_b   1.000
_cell.length_c   1.000
_cell.angle_alpha   90.00
_cell.angle_beta   90.00
_cell.angle_gamma   90.00
#
_symmetry.space_group_name_H-M   'P 1'
#
loop_
_entity.id
_entity.type
_entity.pdbx_description
1 polymer ?
#
loop_
_entity_poly.entity_id
_entity_poly.type
_entity_poly.pdbx_seq_one_letter_code
_entity_poly.pdbx_strand_id
1 'polypeptide(L)' 'LRLIDMLYSQVPAFTDVFDEETWYIFVICFVAGTFLVAFILSRFITIKPVE' A
#
# COMPACT_ATOMS: atom_id res chain seq x y z
N LEU A 1 -18.34 -5.80 -21.41
CA LEU A 1 -17.64 -7.11 -21.35
C LEU A 1 -16.27 -7.06 -22.02
N ARG A 2 -16.14 -6.73 -23.31
CA ARG A 2 -14.81 -6.67 -24.00
C ARG A 2 -13.75 -5.75 -23.37
N LEU A 3 -14.15 -4.63 -22.77
CA LEU A 3 -13.22 -3.73 -22.06
C LEU A 3 -12.71 -4.31 -20.74
N ILE A 4 -13.54 -5.09 -20.03
CA ILE A 4 -13.12 -5.77 -18.80
C ILE A 4 -12.08 -6.84 -19.14
N ASP A 5 -12.31 -7.65 -20.19
CA ASP A 5 -11.38 -8.71 -20.57
C ASP A 5 -10.01 -8.17 -21.03
N MET A 6 -9.97 -7.02 -21.71
CA MET A 6 -8.69 -6.37 -22.07
C MET A 6 -7.94 -5.85 -20.84
N LEU A 7 -8.64 -5.30 -19.84
CA LEU A 7 -8.00 -4.81 -18.62
C LEU A 7 -7.46 -5.96 -17.77
N TYR A 8 -8.20 -7.05 -17.62
CA TYR A 8 -7.74 -8.24 -16.91
C TYR A 8 -6.59 -8.96 -17.62
N SER A 9 -6.54 -8.92 -18.96
CA SER A 9 -5.42 -9.49 -19.74
C SER A 9 -4.07 -8.83 -19.43
N GLN A 10 -4.08 -7.56 -19.02
CA GLN A 10 -2.86 -6.78 -18.81
C GLN A 10 -2.45 -6.71 -17.34
N VAL A 11 -3.34 -7.13 -16.43
CA VAL A 11 -3.06 -7.16 -15.00
C VAL A 11 -2.57 -8.56 -14.64
N PRO A 12 -1.27 -8.74 -14.36
CA PRO A 12 -0.76 -10.02 -13.89
C PRO A 12 -1.49 -10.44 -12.61
N ALA A 13 -1.64 -11.75 -12.41
CA ALA A 13 -2.24 -12.23 -11.18
C ALA A 13 -1.36 -11.81 -10.00
N PHE A 14 -1.96 -11.62 -8.83
CA PHE A 14 -1.22 -11.21 -7.63
C PHE A 14 -0.02 -12.13 -7.33
N THR A 15 -0.20 -13.44 -7.54
CA THR A 15 0.86 -14.45 -7.38
C THR A 15 1.92 -14.41 -8.47
N ASP A 16 1.63 -13.79 -9.62
CA ASP A 16 2.63 -13.57 -10.67
C ASP A 16 3.51 -12.34 -10.36
N VAL A 17 3.02 -11.44 -9.50
CA VAL A 17 3.73 -10.23 -9.06
C VAL A 17 4.48 -10.48 -7.75
N PHE A 18 3.89 -11.26 -6.85
CA PHE A 18 4.42 -11.51 -5.51
C PHE A 18 4.51 -13.02 -5.23
N ASP A 19 5.72 -13.45 -4.93
CA ASP A 19 5.99 -14.70 -4.22
C ASP A 19 5.80 -14.52 -2.71
N GLU A 20 5.60 -15.61 -1.98
CA GLU A 20 5.35 -15.61 -0.53
C GLU A 20 6.37 -14.79 0.26
N GLU A 21 7.67 -14.98 -0.02
CA GLU A 21 8.74 -14.23 0.65
C GLU A 21 8.68 -12.73 0.31
N THR A 22 8.51 -12.39 -0.97
CA THR A 22 8.44 -10.98 -1.43
C THR A 22 7.20 -10.27 -0.89
N TRP A 23 6.09 -10.98 -0.72
CA TRP A 23 4.87 -10.48 -0.12
C TRP A 23 5.10 -10.08 1.34
N TYR A 24 5.74 -10.95 2.13
CA TYR A 24 6.04 -10.62 3.52
C TYR A 24 6.97 -9.41 3.65
N ILE A 25 8.00 -9.32 2.80
CA ILE A 25 8.91 -8.17 2.78
C ILE A 25 8.14 -6.89 2.43
N PHE A 26 7.28 -6.94 1.40
CA PHE A 26 6.44 -5.81 1.02
C PHE A 26 5.55 -5.34 2.18
N VAL A 27 4.86 -6.27 2.85
CA VAL A 27 3.97 -5.94 3.98
C VAL A 27 4.76 -5.30 5.12
N ILE A 28 5.93 -5.84 5.47
CA ILE A 28 6.78 -5.27 6.54
C ILE A 28 7.23 -3.86 6.17
N CYS A 29 7.73 -3.66 4.95
CA CYS A 29 8.14 -2.34 4.48
C CYS A 29 6.98 -1.34 4.42
N PHE A 30 5.79 -1.78 3.98
CA PHE A 30 4.60 -0.95 3.90
C PHE A 30 4.12 -0.51 5.29
N VAL A 31 4.08 -1.45 6.25
CA VAL A 31 3.70 -1.17 7.64
C VAL A 31 4.72 -0.24 8.28
N ALA A 32 6.02 -0.52 8.14
CA ALA A 32 7.09 0.33 8.67
C ALA A 32 7.05 1.74 8.05
N GLY A 33 6.83 1.84 6.74
CA GLY A 33 6.65 3.10 6.03
C GLY A 33 5.44 3.88 6.52
N THR A 34 4.31 3.19 6.77
CA THR A 34 3.11 3.81 7.32
C THR A 34 3.36 4.38 8.71
N PHE A 35 4.04 3.64 9.58
CA PHE A 35 4.43 4.13 10.90
C PHE A 35 5.39 5.32 10.82
N LEU A 36 6.38 5.27 9.93
CA LEU A 36 7.29 6.39 9.70
C LEU A 36 6.54 7.65 9.24
N VAL A 37 5.65 7.50 8.26
CA VAL A 37 4.83 8.60 7.76
C VAL A 37 3.90 9.15 8.85
N ALA A 38 3.24 8.29 9.62
CA ALA A 38 2.38 8.69 10.73
C ALA A 38 3.19 9.41 11.83
N PHE A 39 4.40 8.95 12.14
CA PHE A 39 5.28 9.59 13.11
C PHE A 39 5.76 10.97 12.63
N ILE A 40 6.16 11.08 11.37
CA ILE A 40 6.53 12.35 10.74
C ILE A 40 5.33 13.30 10.77
N LEU A 41 4.16 12.87 10.28
CA LEU A 41 2.93 13.66 10.28
C LEU A 41 2.52 14.10 11.69
N SER A 42 2.66 13.23 12.70
CA SER A 42 2.40 13.58 14.11
C SER A 42 3.27 14.75 14.59
N ARG A 43 4.50 14.88 14.08
CA ARG A 43 5.38 16.02 14.40
C ARG A 43 4.98 17.31 13.68
N PHE A 44 4.38 17.23 12.50
CA PHE A 44 4.03 18.42 11.69
C PHE A 44 2.58 18.87 11.85
N ILE A 45 1.67 17.96 12.17
CA ILE A 45 0.24 18.23 12.33
C ILE A 45 -0.05 18.38 13.83
N THR A 46 -0.04 19.63 14.30
CA THR A 46 -0.60 19.96 15.61
C THR A 46 -2.11 19.84 15.54
N ILE A 47 -2.66 18.74 16.04
CA ILE A 47 -4.11 18.56 16.19
C ILE A 47 -4.59 19.57 17.23
N LYS A 48 -5.24 20.63 16.77
CA LYS A 48 -5.88 21.61 17.65
C LYS A 48 -7.26 21.08 18.04
N PRO A 49 -7.67 21.20 19.31
CA PRO A 49 -9.04 20.90 19.70
C PRO A 49 -9.98 21.83 18.92
N VAL A 50 -11.08 21.27 18.41
CA VAL A 50 -12.20 22.06 17.89
C VAL A 50 -13.05 22.46 19.10
N GLU A 51 -13.22 23.77 19.29
CA GLU A 51 -14.18 24.35 20.24
C GLU A 51 -15.63 24.14 19.75
#